data_AF-A0A6J6D550-F1
#
_entry.id   AF-A0A6J6D550-F1
#
_cell.length_a   1.000
_cell.length_b   1.000
_cell.length_c   1.000
_cell.angle_alpha   90.00
_cell.angle_beta   90.00
_cell.angle_gamma   90.00
#
_symmetry.space_group_name_H-M   'P 1'
#
loop_
_entity.id
_entity.type
_entity.pdbx_description
1 polymer ?
#
loop_
_entity_poly.entity_id
_entity_poly.type
_entity_poly.pdbx_seq_one_letter_code
_entity_poly.pdbx_strand_id
1 'polypeptide(L)'
;MNFEQSNKGLIRAGWALHVFTASGVIFAMISLQAVIDGRIRDGLLWLLLCQVIDGVDGPLARKIDVQIHVLKIDGNILDLVVDYVTCVIVPVAFLATSNLLPNNLEAGLIALILMTSALWFARCDQESDDHWFNGFPASWNLVVPSFIILNASQNQVVVVSVIFAALSLTNFKIPHLTKVVFLRRVTLPITIIYLLDLTYLSWNFDETAVNLMSMPYVILIIFPIYILIISIYRTFVRKD
;
A
#
# COMPACT_ATOMS: atom_id res chain seq x y z
N MET A 1 -19.75 -18.08 -31.81
CA MET A 1 -19.72 -18.12 -30.34
C MET A 1 -21.02 -17.51 -29.85
N ASN A 2 -21.90 -18.29 -29.20
CA ASN A 2 -23.23 -17.81 -28.81
C ASN A 2 -23.13 -16.76 -27.69
N PHE A 3 -23.90 -15.69 -27.80
CA PHE A 3 -23.98 -14.57 -26.86
C PHE A 3 -24.20 -15.03 -25.40
N GLU A 4 -25.01 -16.07 -25.19
CA GLU A 4 -25.24 -16.69 -23.87
C GLU A 4 -24.00 -17.36 -23.25
N GLN A 5 -23.13 -17.94 -24.09
CA GLN A 5 -21.93 -18.65 -23.64
C GLN A 5 -20.83 -17.64 -23.26
N SER A 6 -20.76 -16.52 -23.99
CA SER A 6 -19.91 -15.37 -23.67
C SER A 6 -20.30 -14.75 -22.32
N ASN A 7 -21.59 -14.58 -22.05
CA ASN A 7 -22.09 -14.01 -20.81
C ASN A 7 -21.78 -14.89 -19.57
N LYS A 8 -21.92 -16.22 -19.69
CA LYS A 8 -21.54 -17.17 -18.62
C LYS A 8 -20.03 -17.18 -18.33
N GLY A 9 -19.19 -17.07 -19.36
CA GLY A 9 -17.74 -17.00 -19.22
C GLY A 9 -17.29 -15.75 -18.47
N LEU A 10 -17.92 -14.62 -18.81
CA LEU A 10 -17.69 -13.35 -18.16
C LEU A 10 -18.08 -13.37 -16.67
N ILE A 11 -19.29 -13.85 -16.33
CA ILE A 11 -19.72 -13.99 -14.93
C ILE A 11 -18.73 -14.81 -14.10
N ARG A 12 -18.20 -15.91 -14.66
CA ARG A 12 -17.17 -16.72 -13.99
C ARG A 12 -15.86 -15.95 -13.78
N ALA A 13 -15.45 -15.14 -14.75
CA ALA A 13 -14.28 -14.29 -14.63
C ALA A 13 -14.44 -13.24 -13.52
N GLY A 14 -15.62 -12.63 -13.38
CA GLY A 14 -15.91 -11.71 -12.28
C GLY A 14 -15.87 -12.39 -10.90
N TRP A 15 -16.42 -13.60 -10.76
CA TRP A 15 -16.25 -14.39 -9.53
C TRP A 15 -14.79 -14.73 -9.24
N ALA A 16 -14.03 -15.14 -10.25
CA ALA A 16 -12.62 -15.45 -10.10
C ALA A 16 -11.81 -14.22 -9.65
N LEU A 17 -12.14 -13.04 -10.18
CA LEU A 17 -11.55 -11.78 -9.77
C LEU A 17 -11.86 -11.46 -8.29
N HIS A 18 -13.11 -11.56 -7.86
CA HIS A 18 -13.45 -11.32 -6.44
C HIS A 18 -12.76 -12.31 -5.51
N VAL A 19 -12.67 -13.59 -5.89
CA VAL A 19 -11.92 -14.59 -5.13
C VAL A 19 -10.43 -14.25 -5.10
N PHE A 20 -9.88 -13.74 -6.22
CA PHE A 20 -8.48 -13.31 -6.30
C PHE A 20 -8.21 -12.12 -5.36
N THR A 21 -8.99 -11.05 -5.41
CA THR A 21 -8.89 -9.92 -4.46
C THR A 21 -9.05 -10.40 -3.01
N ALA A 22 -10.11 -11.18 -2.72
CA ALA A 22 -10.37 -11.70 -1.37
C ALA A 22 -9.23 -12.59 -0.83
N SER A 23 -8.46 -13.25 -1.71
CA SER A 23 -7.31 -14.06 -1.31
C SER A 23 -6.20 -13.23 -0.66
N GLY A 24 -6.15 -11.92 -0.92
CA GLY A 24 -5.23 -10.99 -0.26
C GLY A 24 -5.33 -11.05 1.27
N VAL A 25 -6.54 -11.20 1.83
CA VAL A 25 -6.74 -11.32 3.29
C VAL A 25 -6.12 -12.61 3.85
N ILE A 26 -6.09 -13.70 3.07
CA ILE A 26 -5.46 -14.95 3.49
C ILE A 26 -3.95 -14.74 3.63
N PHE A 27 -3.31 -14.11 2.64
CA PHE A 27 -1.87 -13.81 2.69
C PHE A 27 -1.54 -12.76 3.75
N ALA A 28 -2.43 -11.79 3.99
CA ALA A 28 -2.29 -10.84 5.07
C ALA A 28 -2.29 -11.54 6.44
N MET A 29 -3.17 -12.53 6.65
CA MET A 29 -3.17 -13.34 7.87
C MET A 29 -1.90 -14.19 8.03
N ILE A 30 -1.36 -14.72 6.94
CA ILE A 30 -0.08 -15.46 6.97
C ILE A 30 1.07 -14.51 7.33
N SER A 31 1.09 -13.30 6.77
CA SER A 31 2.05 -12.24 7.12
C SER A 31 1.94 -11.89 8.60
N LEU A 32 0.73 -11.63 9.09
CA LEU A 32 0.46 -11.31 10.49
C LEU A 32 0.93 -12.41 11.44
N GLN A 33 0.68 -13.69 11.12
CA GLN A 33 1.16 -14.80 11.91
C GLN A 33 2.70 -14.83 11.96
N ALA A 34 3.36 -14.65 10.82
CA ALA A 34 4.82 -14.60 10.77
C ALA A 34 5.39 -13.46 11.64
N VAL A 35 4.75 -12.29 11.63
CA VAL A 35 5.13 -11.16 12.48
C VAL A 35 4.99 -11.50 13.97
N ILE A 36 3.86 -12.08 14.37
CA ILE A 36 3.61 -12.51 15.76
C ILE A 36 4.64 -13.58 16.20
N ASP A 37 5.03 -14.47 15.30
CA ASP A 37 6.06 -15.49 15.55
C ASP A 37 7.50 -14.93 15.58
N GLY A 38 7.69 -13.62 15.37
CA GLY A 38 9.01 -12.99 15.27
C GLY A 38 9.75 -13.26 13.95
N ARG A 39 9.10 -13.86 12.95
CA ARG A 39 9.65 -14.15 11.62
C ARG A 39 9.47 -12.96 10.69
N ILE A 40 10.14 -11.85 11.00
CA ILE A 40 10.00 -10.54 10.32
C ILE A 40 10.21 -10.67 8.80
N ARG A 41 11.27 -11.36 8.36
CA ARG A 41 11.55 -11.62 6.94
C ARG A 41 10.36 -12.26 6.21
N ASP A 42 9.81 -13.32 6.78
CA ASP A 42 8.67 -14.04 6.17
C ASP A 42 7.44 -13.12 6.12
N GLY A 43 7.18 -12.38 7.21
CA GLY A 43 6.11 -11.39 7.26
C GLY A 43 6.23 -10.36 6.13
N LEU A 44 7.43 -9.83 5.89
CA LEU A 44 7.67 -8.79 4.89
C LEU A 44 7.40 -9.34 3.48
N LEU A 45 7.85 -10.55 3.19
CA LEU A 45 7.63 -11.21 1.90
C LEU A 45 6.14 -11.50 1.64
N TRP A 46 5.40 -11.94 2.66
CA TRP A 46 3.95 -12.15 2.53
C TRP A 46 3.18 -10.84 2.36
N LEU A 47 3.60 -9.77 3.05
CA LEU A 47 3.02 -8.44 2.87
C LEU A 47 3.27 -7.90 1.45
N LEU A 48 4.47 -8.10 0.91
CA LEU A 48 4.80 -7.75 -0.48
C LEU A 48 4.00 -8.58 -1.49
N LEU A 49 3.74 -9.86 -1.21
CA LEU A 49 2.85 -10.66 -2.06
C LEU A 49 1.43 -10.06 -2.08
N CYS A 50 0.93 -9.56 -0.95
CA CYS A 50 -0.37 -8.88 -0.92
C CYS A 50 -0.37 -7.65 -1.84
N GLN A 51 0.70 -6.85 -1.82
CA GLN A 51 0.86 -5.70 -2.72
C GLN A 51 0.88 -6.11 -4.20
N VAL A 52 1.45 -7.27 -4.54
CA VAL A 52 1.44 -7.78 -5.92
C VAL A 52 0.03 -8.19 -6.34
N ILE A 53 -0.75 -8.81 -5.43
CA ILE A 53 -2.15 -9.19 -5.71
C ILE A 53 -3.00 -7.95 -6.00
N ASP A 54 -2.94 -6.93 -5.13
CA ASP A 54 -3.60 -5.62 -5.31
C ASP A 54 -3.14 -4.91 -6.60
N GLY A 55 -1.84 -4.90 -6.88
CA GLY A 55 -1.32 -4.31 -8.12
C GLY A 55 -1.85 -4.98 -9.40
N VAL A 56 -2.27 -6.25 -9.33
CA VAL A 56 -2.75 -7.06 -10.46
C VAL A 56 -4.28 -7.04 -10.58
N ASP A 57 -5.02 -7.00 -9.47
CA ASP A 57 -6.48 -7.10 -9.51
C ASP A 57 -7.15 -5.87 -10.11
N GLY A 58 -6.67 -4.65 -9.86
CA GLY A 58 -7.21 -3.42 -10.44
C GLY A 58 -7.17 -3.40 -11.97
N PRO A 59 -6.02 -3.69 -12.63
CA PRO A 59 -5.96 -3.86 -14.08
C PRO A 59 -6.88 -4.97 -14.61
N LEU A 60 -6.99 -6.09 -13.89
CA LEU A 60 -7.84 -7.21 -14.29
C LEU A 60 -9.32 -6.84 -14.18
N ALA A 61 -9.71 -6.15 -13.10
CA ALA A 61 -11.04 -5.61 -12.84
C ALA A 61 -11.47 -4.69 -13.96
N ARG A 62 -10.65 -3.69 -14.33
CA ARG A 62 -10.99 -2.77 -15.43
C ARG A 62 -11.23 -3.48 -16.76
N LYS A 63 -10.51 -4.58 -17.03
CA LYS A 63 -10.71 -5.35 -18.25
C LYS A 63 -12.01 -6.16 -18.24
N ILE A 64 -12.40 -6.66 -17.07
CA ILE A 64 -13.60 -7.51 -16.88
C ILE A 64 -14.87 -6.66 -16.69
N ASP A 65 -14.79 -5.54 -15.98
CA ASP A 65 -15.92 -4.65 -15.67
C ASP A 65 -16.48 -3.95 -16.92
N VAL A 66 -15.62 -3.58 -17.87
CA VAL A 66 -16.04 -3.13 -19.21
C VAL A 66 -16.90 -4.18 -19.95
N GLN A 67 -16.91 -5.42 -19.48
CA GLN A 67 -17.66 -6.53 -20.08
C GLN A 67 -18.89 -6.97 -19.25
N ILE A 68 -19.09 -6.52 -18.00
CA ILE A 68 -20.09 -7.07 -17.07
C ILE A 68 -20.66 -6.00 -16.15
N HIS A 69 -21.97 -6.02 -15.91
CA HIS A 69 -22.60 -5.10 -14.95
C HIS A 69 -23.65 -5.76 -14.06
N VAL A 70 -23.39 -6.97 -13.54
CA VAL A 70 -24.26 -7.62 -12.53
C VAL A 70 -23.48 -8.63 -11.67
N LEU A 71 -22.99 -8.25 -10.49
CA LEU A 71 -22.54 -9.16 -9.42
C LEU A 71 -23.08 -8.71 -8.06
N LYS A 72 -23.35 -9.67 -7.16
CA LYS A 72 -23.84 -9.41 -5.79
C LYS A 72 -22.76 -8.88 -4.83
N ILE A 73 -21.51 -8.85 -5.29
CA ILE A 73 -20.35 -8.38 -4.53
C ILE A 73 -19.93 -7.06 -5.14
N ASP A 74 -19.83 -6.04 -4.31
CA ASP A 74 -19.24 -4.77 -4.69
C ASP A 74 -17.72 -4.91 -4.64
N GLY A 75 -17.08 -4.84 -5.81
CA GLY A 75 -15.63 -4.99 -5.94
C GLY A 75 -14.86 -3.89 -5.22
N ASN A 76 -15.38 -2.67 -5.19
CA ASN A 76 -14.75 -1.54 -4.50
C ASN A 76 -14.84 -1.70 -2.98
N ILE A 77 -15.98 -2.13 -2.44
CA ILE A 77 -16.08 -2.42 -0.99
C ILE A 77 -15.16 -3.57 -0.61
N LEU A 78 -15.10 -4.64 -1.43
CA LEU A 78 -14.20 -5.76 -1.18
C LEU A 78 -12.74 -5.30 -1.15
N ASP A 79 -12.33 -4.49 -2.12
CA ASP A 79 -11.00 -3.90 -2.23
C ASP A 79 -10.64 -3.09 -0.98
N LEU A 80 -11.50 -2.15 -0.58
CA LEU A 80 -11.30 -1.34 0.63
C LEU A 80 -11.14 -2.18 1.91
N VAL A 81 -11.87 -3.30 2.02
CA VAL A 81 -11.73 -4.22 3.16
C VAL A 81 -10.39 -4.94 3.12
N VAL A 82 -9.98 -5.47 1.97
CA VAL A 82 -8.69 -6.16 1.81
C VAL A 82 -7.54 -5.19 2.05
N ASP A 83 -7.60 -4.00 1.45
CA ASP A 83 -6.62 -2.94 1.59
C ASP A 83 -6.46 -2.45 3.02
N TYR A 84 -7.56 -2.29 3.78
CA TYR A 84 -7.41 -1.91 5.17
C TYR A 84 -6.62 -2.95 5.97
N VAL A 85 -6.82 -4.25 5.68
CA VAL A 85 -6.08 -5.32 6.33
C VAL A 85 -4.60 -5.34 5.90
N THR A 86 -4.33 -5.24 4.59
CA THR A 86 -2.96 -5.34 4.03
C THR A 86 -2.16 -4.06 4.24
N CYS A 87 -2.77 -2.90 4.03
CA CYS A 87 -2.13 -1.58 4.09
C CYS A 87 -2.07 -0.99 5.50
N VAL A 88 -2.89 -1.45 6.45
CA VAL A 88 -2.95 -0.86 7.80
C VAL A 88 -2.73 -1.90 8.90
N ILE A 89 -3.55 -2.95 8.97
CA ILE A 89 -3.53 -3.88 10.11
C ILE A 89 -2.21 -4.64 10.20
N VAL A 90 -1.74 -5.23 9.09
CA VAL A 90 -0.46 -5.97 9.07
C VAL A 90 0.73 -5.03 9.38
N PRO A 91 0.86 -3.84 8.77
CA PRO A 91 1.88 -2.86 9.14
C PRO A 91 1.83 -2.41 10.62
N VAL A 92 0.65 -2.25 11.19
CA VAL A 92 0.53 -1.92 12.63
C VAL A 92 1.03 -3.06 13.50
N ALA A 93 0.76 -4.32 13.13
CA ALA A 93 1.31 -5.46 13.85
C ALA A 93 2.84 -5.48 13.80
N PHE A 94 3.43 -5.17 12.63
CA PHE A 94 4.88 -4.99 12.51
C PHE A 94 5.42 -3.94 13.48
N LEU A 95 4.78 -2.76 13.56
CA LEU A 95 5.20 -1.70 14.48
C LEU A 95 5.12 -2.15 15.95
N ALA A 96 4.04 -2.85 16.32
CA ALA A 96 3.84 -3.34 17.69
C ALA A 96 4.87 -4.41 18.11
N THR A 97 5.39 -5.20 17.17
CA THR A 97 6.35 -6.29 17.49
C THR A 97 7.81 -5.91 17.26
N SER A 98 8.12 -4.78 16.61
CA SER A 98 9.48 -4.45 16.15
C SER A 98 10.30 -3.55 17.10
N ASN A 99 9.81 -3.25 18.32
CA ASN A 99 10.46 -2.31 19.27
C ASN A 99 10.79 -0.92 18.67
N LEU A 100 10.17 -0.58 17.54
CA LEU A 100 10.37 0.68 16.81
C LEU A 100 9.59 1.86 17.41
N LEU A 101 8.73 1.62 18.39
CA LEU A 101 7.94 2.64 19.08
C LEU A 101 8.43 2.81 20.53
N PRO A 102 8.46 4.04 21.06
CA PRO A 102 8.70 4.25 22.49
C PRO A 102 7.56 3.64 23.33
N ASN A 103 7.88 2.87 24.36
CA ASN A 103 6.88 2.16 25.20
C ASN A 103 5.75 3.05 25.74
N ASN A 104 6.03 4.33 26.01
CA ASN A 104 5.05 5.29 26.52
C ASN A 104 4.14 5.90 25.45
N LEU A 105 4.50 5.79 24.17
CA LEU A 105 3.74 6.37 23.04
C LEU A 105 3.15 5.31 22.11
N GLU A 106 3.58 4.05 22.22
CA GLU A 106 3.20 2.95 21.34
C GLU A 106 1.68 2.84 21.11
N ALA A 107 0.90 2.68 22.18
CA ALA A 107 -0.56 2.54 22.09
C ALA A 107 -1.22 3.77 21.45
N GLY A 108 -0.72 4.97 21.77
CA GLY A 108 -1.24 6.23 21.21
C GLY A 108 -0.95 6.38 19.71
N LEU A 109 0.25 6.00 19.28
CA LEU A 109 0.63 6.05 17.85
C LEU A 109 -0.10 4.98 17.03
N ILE A 110 -0.25 3.77 17.57
CA ILE A 110 -1.05 2.72 16.93
C ILE A 110 -2.50 3.18 16.77
N ALA A 111 -3.11 3.72 17.84
CA ALA A 111 -4.47 4.23 17.78
C ALA A 111 -4.61 5.37 16.76
N LEU A 112 -3.64 6.29 16.71
CA LEU A 112 -3.60 7.38 15.74
C LEU A 112 -3.58 6.83 14.30
N ILE A 113 -2.65 5.92 13.98
CA ILE A 113 -2.51 5.32 12.65
C ILE A 113 -3.79 4.60 12.23
N LEU A 114 -4.35 3.74 13.10
CA LEU A 114 -5.57 2.99 12.82
C LEU A 114 -6.76 3.92 12.55
N MET A 115 -6.93 4.95 13.40
CA MET A 115 -8.02 5.90 13.31
C MET A 115 -7.93 6.78 12.07
N THR A 116 -6.78 7.39 11.80
CA THR A 116 -6.63 8.26 10.61
C THR A 116 -6.73 7.47 9.32
N SER A 117 -6.25 6.23 9.30
CA SER A 117 -6.39 5.35 8.12
C SER A 117 -7.84 4.97 7.90
N ALA A 118 -8.59 4.59 8.96
CA ALA A 118 -10.02 4.27 8.82
C ALA A 118 -10.83 5.46 8.30
N LEU A 119 -10.54 6.67 8.82
CA LEU A 119 -11.16 7.90 8.32
C LEU A 119 -10.80 8.17 6.86
N TRP A 120 -9.55 7.94 6.45
CA TRP A 120 -9.12 8.12 5.06
C TRP A 120 -9.82 7.16 4.10
N PHE A 121 -9.85 5.85 4.41
CA PHE A 121 -10.54 4.84 3.61
C PHE A 121 -12.06 5.10 3.49
N ALA A 122 -12.65 5.79 4.48
CA ALA A 122 -14.06 6.18 4.46
C ALA A 122 -14.34 7.49 3.69
N ARG A 123 -13.32 8.19 3.18
CA ARG A 123 -13.52 9.46 2.46
C ARG A 123 -14.22 9.21 1.12
N CYS A 124 -15.34 9.91 0.92
CA CYS A 124 -16.02 9.94 -0.38
C CYS A 124 -15.22 10.71 -1.45
N ASP A 125 -14.25 11.52 -1.04
CA ASP A 125 -13.34 12.27 -1.90
C ASP A 125 -11.90 11.72 -1.82
N GLN A 126 -11.71 10.42 -1.53
CA GLN A 126 -10.37 9.84 -1.37
C GLN A 126 -9.47 9.99 -2.61
N GLU A 127 -10.04 9.95 -3.82
CA GLU A 127 -9.34 10.04 -5.10
C GLU A 127 -9.99 11.16 -5.94
N SER A 128 -9.19 12.02 -6.57
CA SER A 128 -9.68 13.04 -7.51
C SER A 128 -9.92 12.46 -8.90
N ASP A 129 -10.62 13.21 -9.75
CA ASP A 129 -10.98 12.81 -11.12
C ASP A 129 -9.76 12.45 -11.99
N ASP A 130 -8.59 13.02 -11.70
CA ASP A 130 -7.32 12.75 -12.37
C ASP A 130 -6.45 11.70 -11.64
N HIS A 131 -7.06 10.93 -10.74
CA HIS A 131 -6.49 9.81 -10.00
C HIS A 131 -5.41 10.15 -8.97
N TRP A 132 -5.46 11.33 -8.37
CA TRP A 132 -4.62 11.66 -7.22
C TRP A 132 -5.38 11.44 -5.92
N PHE A 133 -4.72 10.83 -4.95
CA PHE A 133 -5.26 10.70 -3.61
C PHE A 133 -5.27 12.05 -2.90
N ASN A 134 -6.35 12.30 -2.16
CA ASN A 134 -6.45 13.42 -1.22
C ASN A 134 -5.92 12.96 0.15
N GLY A 135 -4.77 13.51 0.53
CA GLY A 135 -4.05 13.13 1.74
C GLY A 135 -3.16 11.89 1.55
N PHE A 136 -2.47 11.49 2.62
CA PHE A 136 -1.69 10.25 2.65
C PHE A 136 -2.60 9.03 2.51
N PRO A 137 -2.39 8.16 1.49
CA PRO A 137 -3.31 7.10 1.14
C PRO A 137 -3.16 5.84 2.00
N ALA A 138 -2.87 6.02 3.29
CA ALA A 138 -2.67 4.94 4.26
C ALA A 138 -1.76 3.79 3.78
N SER A 139 -0.76 4.09 2.93
CA SER A 139 0.17 3.10 2.36
C SER A 139 1.24 2.66 3.37
N TRP A 140 0.82 2.25 4.57
CA TRP A 140 1.73 1.84 5.65
C TRP A 140 2.45 0.54 5.34
N ASN A 141 1.91 -0.26 4.43
CA ASN A 141 2.58 -1.43 3.84
C ASN A 141 3.83 -1.09 3.01
N LEU A 142 4.10 0.18 2.71
CA LEU A 142 5.39 0.62 2.18
C LEU A 142 6.23 1.31 3.26
N VAL A 143 5.58 2.12 4.11
CA VAL A 143 6.25 2.93 5.14
C VAL A 143 6.86 2.07 6.25
N VAL A 144 6.10 1.12 6.80
CA VAL A 144 6.57 0.30 7.93
C VAL A 144 7.67 -0.67 7.51
N PRO A 145 7.57 -1.41 6.39
CA PRO A 145 8.72 -2.15 5.87
C PRO A 145 9.96 -1.29 5.68
N SER A 146 9.80 -0.05 5.19
CA SER A 146 10.92 0.88 5.06
C SER A 146 11.55 1.23 6.41
N PHE A 147 10.76 1.46 7.46
CA PHE A 147 11.28 1.70 8.82
C PHE A 147 12.08 0.52 9.34
N ILE A 148 11.57 -0.70 9.15
CA ILE A 148 12.22 -1.93 9.60
C ILE A 148 13.54 -2.15 8.85
N ILE A 149 13.52 -2.08 7.52
CA ILE A 149 14.70 -2.30 6.68
C ILE A 149 15.77 -1.23 6.92
N LEU A 150 15.37 0.02 7.14
CA LEU A 150 16.32 1.11 7.44
C LEU A 150 16.82 1.11 8.88
N ASN A 151 16.29 0.22 9.74
CA ASN A 151 16.49 0.26 11.19
C ASN A 151 16.27 1.68 11.74
N ALA A 152 15.10 2.25 11.42
CA ALA A 152 14.77 3.61 11.77
C ALA A 152 14.71 3.79 13.30
N SER A 153 15.27 4.88 13.80
CA SER A 153 15.20 5.21 15.21
C SER A 153 13.75 5.48 15.64
N GLN A 154 13.42 5.21 16.91
CA GLN A 154 12.08 5.45 17.45
C GLN A 154 11.58 6.88 17.19
N ASN A 155 12.47 7.88 17.30
CA ASN A 155 12.14 9.28 17.01
C ASN A 155 11.73 9.50 15.54
N GLN A 156 12.42 8.86 14.59
CA GLN A 156 12.08 8.95 13.17
C GLN A 156 10.70 8.32 12.91
N VAL A 157 10.45 7.13 13.48
CA VAL A 157 9.17 6.43 13.34
C VAL A 157 8.02 7.27 13.91
N VAL A 158 8.18 7.85 15.10
CA VAL A 158 7.18 8.73 15.72
C VAL A 158 6.90 9.94 14.83
N VAL A 159 7.94 10.70 14.44
CA VAL A 159 7.79 11.95 13.69
C VAL A 159 7.14 11.69 12.33
N VAL A 160 7.64 10.71 11.57
CA VAL A 160 7.09 10.40 10.24
C VAL A 160 5.65 9.88 10.35
N SER A 161 5.37 9.03 11.35
CA SER A 161 4.02 8.48 11.52
C SER A 161 2.99 9.57 11.88
N VAL A 162 3.35 10.50 12.77
CA VAL A 162 2.47 11.63 13.12
C VAL A 162 2.23 12.53 11.90
N ILE A 163 3.26 12.83 11.12
CA ILE A 163 3.12 13.65 9.90
C ILE A 163 2.20 12.97 8.89
N PHE A 164 2.39 11.67 8.62
CA PHE A 164 1.56 10.94 7.64
C PHE A 164 0.12 10.73 8.12
N ALA A 165 -0.08 10.45 9.41
CA ALA A 165 -1.41 10.39 10.00
C ALA A 165 -2.16 11.73 9.86
N ALA A 166 -1.50 12.86 10.16
CA ALA A 166 -2.08 14.19 9.95
C ALA A 166 -2.35 14.46 8.45
N LEU A 167 -1.40 14.11 7.58
CA LEU A 167 -1.51 14.32 6.14
C LEU A 167 -2.69 13.56 5.52
N SER A 168 -3.03 12.39 6.06
CA SER A 168 -4.18 11.55 5.63
C SER A 168 -5.49 12.35 5.61
N LEU A 169 -5.66 13.31 6.52
CA LEU A 169 -6.90 14.09 6.65
C LEU A 169 -6.84 15.45 5.94
N THR A 170 -5.94 15.60 4.97
CA THR A 170 -5.76 16.85 4.20
C THR A 170 -6.13 16.66 2.72
N ASN A 171 -6.07 17.74 1.94
CA ASN A 171 -6.21 17.69 0.47
C ASN A 171 -4.86 17.75 -0.25
N PHE A 172 -3.78 17.42 0.45
CA PHE A 172 -2.46 17.28 -0.17
C PHE A 172 -2.48 16.13 -1.18
N LYS A 173 -2.04 16.38 -2.41
CA LYS A 173 -2.21 15.45 -3.53
C LYS A 173 -1.07 14.44 -3.58
N ILE A 174 -1.39 13.15 -3.46
CA ILE A 174 -0.42 12.04 -3.62
C ILE A 174 -0.81 11.21 -4.84
N PRO A 175 0.13 10.86 -5.74
CA PRO A 175 -0.22 10.20 -6.99
C PRO A 175 -0.60 8.74 -6.78
N HIS A 176 -1.69 8.30 -7.40
CA HIS A 176 -1.89 6.88 -7.62
C HIS A 176 -0.85 6.37 -8.63
N LEU A 177 -0.01 5.42 -8.21
CA LEU A 177 1.22 5.02 -8.93
C LEU A 177 0.99 4.44 -10.33
N THR A 178 -0.22 3.94 -10.63
CA THR A 178 -0.56 3.33 -11.92
C THR A 178 -1.58 4.15 -12.73
N LYS A 179 -2.45 4.91 -12.06
CA LYS A 179 -3.58 5.61 -12.70
C LYS A 179 -3.29 7.08 -13.03
N VAL A 180 -2.36 7.76 -12.37
CA VAL A 180 -2.02 9.15 -12.73
C VAL A 180 -1.38 9.18 -14.13
N VAL A 181 -1.86 10.05 -15.02
CA VAL A 181 -1.31 10.21 -16.38
C VAL A 181 -0.02 11.04 -16.38
N PHE A 182 0.04 12.06 -15.51
CA PHE A 182 1.21 12.91 -15.36
C PHE A 182 2.45 12.08 -15.00
N LEU A 183 3.50 12.17 -15.83
CA LEU A 183 4.76 11.42 -15.69
C LEU A 183 4.60 9.89 -15.58
N ARG A 184 3.46 9.29 -15.97
CA ARG A 184 3.22 7.84 -15.82
C ARG A 184 4.34 6.98 -16.40
N ARG A 185 4.87 7.35 -17.58
CA ARG A 185 5.97 6.65 -18.26
C ARG A 185 7.29 6.64 -17.48
N VAL A 186 7.43 7.50 -16.48
CA VAL A 186 8.57 7.59 -15.57
C VAL A 186 8.21 7.01 -14.21
N THR A 187 7.08 7.41 -13.63
CA THR A 187 6.64 6.97 -12.30
C THR A 187 6.42 5.47 -12.23
N LEU A 188 5.80 4.87 -13.26
CA LEU A 188 5.48 3.44 -13.23
C LEU A 188 6.75 2.55 -13.27
N PRO A 189 7.72 2.75 -14.20
CA PRO A 189 8.98 2.00 -14.15
C PRO A 189 9.76 2.18 -12.85
N ILE A 190 9.84 3.39 -12.31
CA ILE A 190 10.54 3.63 -11.04
C ILE A 190 9.81 2.93 -9.89
N THR A 191 8.48 2.92 -9.88
CA THR A 191 7.68 2.16 -8.89
C THR A 191 7.98 0.67 -8.98
N ILE A 192 8.07 0.09 -10.18
CA ILE A 192 8.43 -1.32 -10.36
C ILE A 192 9.84 -1.58 -9.82
N ILE A 193 10.81 -0.71 -10.13
CA ILE A 193 12.17 -0.83 -9.60
C ILE A 193 12.17 -0.77 -8.07
N TYR A 194 11.42 0.17 -7.48
CA TYR A 194 11.27 0.30 -6.03
C TYR A 194 10.66 -0.94 -5.39
N LEU A 195 9.60 -1.52 -5.97
CA LEU A 195 8.98 -2.74 -5.42
C LEU A 195 9.88 -3.96 -5.53
N LEU A 196 10.63 -4.10 -6.62
CA LEU A 196 11.64 -5.15 -6.78
C LEU A 196 12.78 -4.98 -5.77
N ASP A 197 13.22 -3.75 -5.56
CA ASP A 197 14.27 -3.42 -4.58
C ASP A 197 13.81 -3.67 -3.14
N LEU A 198 12.59 -3.25 -2.79
CA LEU A 198 11.98 -3.53 -1.50
C LEU A 198 11.83 -5.04 -1.26
N THR A 199 11.51 -5.81 -2.31
CA THR A 199 11.49 -7.27 -2.26
C THR A 199 12.87 -7.86 -2.06
N TYR A 200 13.88 -7.35 -2.76
CA TYR A 200 15.26 -7.78 -2.60
C TYR A 200 15.78 -7.51 -1.17
N LEU A 201 15.52 -6.32 -0.64
CA LEU A 201 15.89 -5.95 0.73
C LEU A 201 15.13 -6.79 1.76
N SER A 202 13.83 -7.04 1.56
CA SER A 202 13.04 -7.91 2.43
C SER A 202 13.54 -9.36 2.40
N TRP A 203 13.93 -9.87 1.23
CA TRP A 203 14.46 -11.22 1.09
C TRP A 203 15.80 -11.40 1.81
N ASN A 204 16.66 -10.37 1.77
CA ASN A 204 17.97 -10.35 2.41
C ASN A 204 17.93 -9.60 3.76
N PHE A 205 16.75 -9.50 4.38
CA PHE A 205 16.58 -8.73 5.60
C PHE A 205 17.46 -9.27 6.72
N ASP A 206 18.34 -8.39 7.22
CA ASP A 206 19.18 -8.58 8.40
C ASP A 206 19.27 -7.22 9.10
N GLU A 207 18.75 -7.17 10.34
CA GLU A 207 18.65 -5.96 11.16
C GLU A 207 20.02 -5.31 11.42
N THR A 208 21.11 -6.09 11.37
CA THR A 208 22.46 -5.63 11.68
C THR A 208 23.26 -5.17 10.46
N ALA A 209 22.78 -5.45 9.24
CA ALA A 209 23.52 -5.28 8.00
C ALA A 209 23.12 -4.02 7.19
N VAL A 210 22.57 -3.00 7.85
CA VAL A 210 22.12 -1.76 7.19
C VAL A 210 23.31 -1.00 6.58
N ASN A 211 23.27 -0.77 5.26
CA ASN A 211 24.27 0.00 4.53
C ASN A 211 23.62 1.07 3.65
N LEU A 212 23.45 2.27 4.21
CA LEU A 212 22.81 3.42 3.56
C LEU A 212 23.50 3.87 2.27
N MET A 213 24.78 3.53 2.07
CA MET A 213 25.53 3.90 0.86
C MET A 213 25.39 2.88 -0.26
N SER A 214 24.82 1.71 0.01
CA SER A 214 24.58 0.71 -1.01
C SER A 214 23.37 1.06 -1.86
N MET A 215 23.42 0.70 -3.15
CA MET A 215 22.39 1.08 -4.12
C MET A 215 20.95 0.73 -3.70
N PRO A 216 20.65 -0.44 -3.10
CA PRO A 216 19.30 -0.75 -2.66
C PRO A 216 18.74 0.25 -1.64
N TYR A 217 19.51 0.58 -0.60
CA TYR A 217 19.06 1.53 0.43
C TYR A 217 18.89 2.95 -0.13
N VAL A 218 19.72 3.32 -1.11
CA VAL A 218 19.57 4.60 -1.83
C VAL A 218 18.28 4.63 -2.64
N ILE A 219 17.94 3.54 -3.35
CA ILE A 219 16.67 3.43 -4.11
C ILE A 219 15.47 3.53 -3.16
N LEU A 220 15.52 2.82 -2.03
CA LEU A 220 14.49 2.83 -1.00
C LEU A 220 14.18 4.25 -0.48
N ILE A 221 15.19 5.12 -0.37
CA ILE A 221 15.05 6.50 0.11
C ILE A 221 14.67 7.48 -1.01
N ILE A 222 15.27 7.34 -2.20
CA ILE A 222 15.04 8.29 -3.31
C ILE A 222 13.61 8.21 -3.83
N PHE A 223 13.01 7.02 -3.88
CA PHE A 223 11.65 6.88 -4.41
C PHE A 223 10.59 7.68 -3.62
N PRO A 224 10.49 7.57 -2.28
CA PRO A 224 9.60 8.42 -1.49
C PRO A 224 9.86 9.92 -1.67
N ILE A 225 11.13 10.33 -1.79
CA ILE A 225 11.50 11.73 -2.06
C ILE A 225 10.95 12.18 -3.43
N TYR A 226 11.11 11.36 -4.46
CA TYR A 226 10.56 11.62 -5.78
C TYR A 226 9.03 11.78 -5.74
N ILE A 227 8.32 10.88 -5.06
CA ILE A 227 6.86 10.96 -4.86
C ILE A 227 6.48 12.24 -4.13
N LEU A 228 7.22 12.61 -3.07
CA LEU A 228 6.98 13.85 -2.32
C LEU A 228 7.15 15.09 -3.21
N ILE A 229 8.19 15.15 -4.04
CA ILE A 229 8.45 16.29 -4.94
C ILE A 229 7.29 16.48 -5.93
N ILE A 230 6.84 15.40 -6.59
CA ILE A 230 5.72 15.51 -7.55
C ILE A 230 4.40 15.82 -6.84
N SER A 231 4.23 15.37 -5.59
CA SER A 231 3.07 15.67 -4.75
C SER A 231 3.01 17.15 -4.35
N ILE A 232 4.15 17.72 -3.94
CA ILE A 232 4.28 19.16 -3.65
C ILE A 232 3.97 19.98 -4.92
N TYR A 233 4.56 19.59 -6.05
CA TYR A 233 4.32 20.27 -7.33
C TYR A 233 2.83 20.23 -7.73
N ARG A 234 2.18 19.07 -7.63
CA ARG A 234 0.75 18.95 -7.91
C ARG A 234 -0.11 19.75 -6.93
N THR A 235 0.23 19.76 -5.65
CA THR A 235 -0.60 20.41 -4.63
C THR A 235 -0.55 21.94 -4.73
N PHE A 236 0.64 22.50 -4.95
CA PHE A 236 0.84 23.96 -4.82
C PHE A 236 0.99 24.69 -6.14
N VAL A 237 1.50 24.04 -7.19
CA VAL A 237 1.84 24.71 -8.45
C VAL A 237 0.80 24.42 -9.54
N ARG A 238 0.46 23.15 -9.75
CA ARG A 238 -0.46 22.73 -10.81
C ARG A 238 -1.86 22.50 -10.25
N LYS A 239 -2.74 23.50 -10.36
CA LYS A 239 -4.14 23.44 -9.91
C LYS A 239 -5.12 23.32 -11.08
N ASP A 240 -4.96 22.26 -11.86
CA ASP A 240 -5.89 21.93 -12.94
C ASP A 240 -6.45 20.53 -12.73
#